data_AF-A0A6N2LA91-F1
#
_entry.id   AF-A0A6N2LA91-F1
#
_cell.length_a   1.000
_cell.length_b   1.000
_cell.length_c   1.000
_cell.angle_alpha   90.00
_cell.angle_beta   90.00
_cell.angle_gamma   90.00
#
_symmetry.space_group_name_H-M   'P 1'
#
loop_
_entity.id
_entity.type
_entity.pdbx_description
1 polymer ?
#
loop_
_entity_poly.entity_id
_entity_poly.type
_entity_poly.pdbx_seq_one_letter_code
_entity_poly.pdbx_strand_id
1 'polypeptide(L)'
;MGPKLYISPDQVTVGRKPVTGLRLSLEGSKQNRLSIHLEHLLFLPKVLQPHWDAHVAIGAPKWQGPEEQDSRWFEPIKWKNFSHVSTAPIEFADTSIGDLSGVHIVTGAQLGVWDFGAKNVLHLKLLFSKVPGCTIRRSVWDHSPSNPSSQRSSGASSSVSIEKPSTDKKEDGHAGKLARIVDMSEMSKGAQDVPGHWLVTGAKLGVDKGKIVLRVKYSLLNY
;
A
#
# COMPACT_ATOMS: atom_id res chain seq x y z
N MET A 1 -26.25 -12.06 -13.82
CA MET A 1 -24.78 -12.18 -13.65
C MET A 1 -24.34 -11.25 -12.54
N GLY A 2 -23.50 -11.68 -11.60
CA GLY A 2 -23.06 -10.84 -10.47
C GLY A 2 -22.01 -9.80 -10.87
N PRO A 3 -21.78 -8.76 -10.04
CA PRO A 3 -20.77 -7.74 -10.33
C PRO A 3 -19.35 -8.35 -10.43
N LYS A 4 -18.68 -8.10 -11.56
CA LYS A 4 -17.31 -8.52 -11.83
C LYS A 4 -16.33 -7.40 -11.49
N LEU A 5 -15.32 -7.75 -10.70
CA LEU A 5 -14.18 -6.89 -10.37
C LEU A 5 -13.09 -7.15 -11.41
N TYR A 6 -12.59 -6.10 -12.01
CA TYR A 6 -11.47 -6.08 -12.94
C TYR A 6 -10.24 -5.56 -12.22
N ILE A 7 -9.04 -5.93 -12.65
CA ILE A 7 -7.78 -5.40 -12.10
C ILE A 7 -7.16 -4.49 -13.14
N SER A 8 -6.67 -3.32 -12.74
CA SER A 8 -5.81 -2.50 -13.60
C SER A 8 -4.39 -3.08 -13.57
N PRO A 9 -3.83 -3.50 -14.72
CA PRO A 9 -2.47 -4.03 -14.78
C PRO A 9 -1.41 -2.92 -14.86
N ASP A 10 -1.81 -1.65 -14.77
CA ASP A 10 -0.92 -0.50 -14.98
C ASP A 10 0.18 -0.44 -13.92
N GLN A 11 1.39 -0.13 -14.37
CA GLN A 11 2.52 0.09 -13.48
C GLN A 11 2.51 1.54 -13.01
N VAL A 12 2.34 1.75 -11.71
CA VAL A 12 2.41 3.08 -11.11
C VAL A 12 3.82 3.28 -10.56
N THR A 13 4.53 4.29 -11.04
CA THR A 13 5.89 4.62 -10.58
C THR A 13 5.99 6.13 -10.32
N VAL A 14 6.76 6.51 -9.30
CA VAL A 14 6.91 7.91 -8.88
C VAL A 14 8.35 8.43 -9.05
N GLY A 15 9.22 7.63 -9.68
CA GLY A 15 10.63 7.96 -9.87
C GLY A 15 11.36 8.18 -8.54
N ARG A 16 12.14 9.26 -8.44
CA ARG A 16 12.88 9.64 -7.22
C ARG A 16 12.04 10.43 -6.22
N LYS A 17 10.73 10.14 -6.12
CA LYS A 17 9.88 10.71 -5.08
C LYS A 17 9.68 9.69 -3.96
N PRO A 18 10.09 9.98 -2.72
CA PRO A 18 9.93 9.03 -1.63
C PRO A 18 8.45 8.76 -1.37
N VAL A 19 8.08 7.47 -1.37
CA VAL A 19 6.69 7.02 -1.13
C VAL A 19 6.43 6.98 0.37
N THR A 20 5.30 7.58 0.77
CA THR A 20 4.83 7.72 2.16
C THR A 20 3.49 7.04 2.40
N GLY A 21 2.87 6.49 1.36
CA GLY A 21 1.60 5.79 1.47
C GLY A 21 1.26 4.98 0.23
N LEU A 22 0.38 4.00 0.42
CA LEU A 22 -0.21 3.19 -0.64
C LEU A 22 -1.68 2.98 -0.33
N ARG A 23 -2.53 2.97 -1.36
CA ARG A 23 -3.96 2.68 -1.19
C ARG A 23 -4.54 1.94 -2.38
N LEU A 24 -5.58 1.16 -2.13
CA LEU A 24 -6.40 0.54 -3.15
C LEU A 24 -7.55 1.47 -3.51
N SER A 25 -7.95 1.49 -4.77
CA SER A 25 -9.14 2.23 -5.19
C SER A 25 -9.93 1.47 -6.26
N LEU A 26 -11.21 1.86 -6.41
CA LEU A 26 -12.08 1.38 -7.46
C LEU A 26 -12.27 2.49 -8.49
N GLU A 27 -11.94 2.19 -9.74
CA GLU A 27 -11.96 3.13 -10.84
C GLU A 27 -13.01 2.76 -11.90
N GLY A 28 -13.22 3.70 -12.81
CA GLY A 28 -14.16 3.60 -13.92
C GLY A 28 -15.58 3.98 -13.54
N SER A 29 -16.42 4.16 -14.56
CA SER A 29 -17.83 4.57 -14.40
C SER A 29 -18.67 3.56 -13.60
N LYS A 30 -18.24 2.29 -13.56
CA LYS A 30 -18.90 1.22 -12.81
C LYS A 30 -18.24 0.92 -11.45
N GLN A 31 -17.19 1.66 -11.08
CA GLN A 31 -16.45 1.47 -9.82
C GLN A 31 -16.07 0.00 -9.60
N ASN A 32 -15.58 -0.65 -10.67
CA ASN A 32 -15.36 -2.08 -10.70
C ASN A 32 -13.98 -2.47 -11.23
N ARG A 33 -13.07 -1.52 -11.31
CA ARG A 33 -11.66 -1.75 -11.65
C ARG A 33 -10.81 -1.45 -10.41
N LEU A 34 -10.22 -2.47 -9.82
CA LEU A 34 -9.27 -2.33 -8.72
C LEU A 34 -7.95 -1.80 -9.25
N SER A 35 -7.49 -0.69 -8.70
CA SER A 35 -6.17 -0.11 -8.97
C SER A 35 -5.42 0.16 -7.66
N ILE A 36 -4.13 0.45 -7.78
CA ILE A 36 -3.25 0.83 -6.68
C ILE A 36 -2.72 2.24 -6.91
N HIS A 37 -2.72 3.04 -5.85
CA HIS A 37 -2.26 4.42 -5.86
C HIS A 37 -1.11 4.57 -4.89
N LEU A 38 -0.14 5.41 -5.26
CA LEU A 38 1.02 5.76 -4.45
C LEU A 38 0.87 7.19 -3.96
N GLU A 39 1.18 7.39 -2.70
CA GLU A 39 1.37 8.72 -2.12
C GLU A 39 2.84 8.96 -1.89
N HIS A 40 3.30 10.13 -2.29
CA HIS A 40 4.70 10.48 -2.26
C HIS A 40 4.88 11.93 -1.84
N LEU A 41 6.05 12.24 -1.30
CA LEU A 41 6.39 13.62 -1.00
C LEU A 41 6.51 14.42 -2.29
N LEU A 42 5.93 15.63 -2.29
CA LEU A 42 6.09 16.58 -3.40
C LEU A 42 7.49 17.18 -3.42
N PHE A 43 8.10 17.35 -2.25
CA PHE A 43 9.43 17.91 -2.06
C PHE A 43 10.34 16.91 -1.35
N LEU A 44 11.60 16.84 -1.78
CA LEU A 44 12.60 15.98 -1.15
C LEU A 44 13.04 16.60 0.19
N PRO A 45 12.89 15.91 1.33
CA PRO A 45 13.37 16.42 2.62
C PRO A 45 14.88 16.65 2.61
N LYS A 46 15.35 17.74 3.23
CA LYS A 46 16.79 18.09 3.31
C LYS A 46 17.65 16.96 3.86
N VAL A 47 17.13 16.20 4.83
CA VAL A 47 17.84 15.05 5.44
C VAL A 47 18.09 13.92 4.44
N LEU A 48 17.22 13.75 3.43
CA LEU A 48 17.32 12.69 2.44
C LEU A 48 18.06 13.15 1.16
N GLN A 49 18.25 14.46 0.96
CA GLN A 49 18.95 15.01 -0.21
C GLN A 49 20.32 14.38 -0.47
N PRO A 50 21.22 14.23 0.51
CA PRO A 50 22.55 13.65 0.27
C PRO A 50 22.53 12.22 -0.27
N HIS A 51 21.42 11.49 -0.07
CA HIS A 51 21.28 10.07 -0.40
C HIS A 51 20.31 9.81 -1.56
N TRP A 52 19.55 10.81 -2.00
CA TRP A 52 18.42 10.60 -2.93
C TRP A 52 18.23 11.68 -3.99
N ASP A 53 19.00 12.77 -3.92
CA ASP A 53 18.97 13.81 -4.94
C ASP A 53 19.33 13.25 -6.33
N ALA A 54 18.97 13.95 -7.41
CA ALA A 54 19.10 13.52 -8.80
C ALA A 54 20.53 13.06 -9.17
N HIS A 55 21.54 13.66 -8.55
CA HIS A 55 22.97 13.37 -8.80
C HIS A 55 23.47 12.12 -8.07
N VAL A 56 22.73 11.61 -7.07
CA VAL A 56 23.14 10.44 -6.29
C VAL A 56 22.95 9.18 -7.14
N ALA A 57 23.97 8.32 -7.19
CA ALA A 57 23.90 7.04 -7.88
C ALA A 57 23.15 6.02 -7.01
N ILE A 58 21.92 5.66 -7.42
CA ILE A 58 21.04 4.72 -6.69
C ILE A 58 20.85 3.37 -7.41
N GLY A 59 21.53 3.17 -8.54
CA GLY A 59 21.35 1.99 -9.39
C GLY A 59 19.97 1.94 -10.08
N ALA A 60 19.71 0.84 -10.78
CA ALA A 60 18.43 0.60 -11.44
C ALA A 60 17.38 0.11 -10.43
N PRO A 61 16.13 0.62 -10.50
CA PRO A 61 15.07 0.14 -9.63
C PRO A 61 14.70 -1.31 -9.98
N LYS A 62 14.33 -2.10 -8.98
CA LYS A 62 14.05 -3.55 -9.11
C LYS A 62 12.62 -3.87 -8.73
N TRP A 63 11.88 -4.51 -9.63
CA TRP A 63 10.56 -5.06 -9.32
C TRP A 63 10.72 -6.32 -8.47
N GLN A 64 9.95 -6.40 -7.38
CA GLN A 64 9.80 -7.60 -6.57
C GLN A 64 8.33 -7.91 -6.37
N GLY A 65 8.03 -9.19 -6.25
CA GLY A 65 6.69 -9.68 -6.00
C GLY A 65 6.75 -11.07 -5.37
N PRO A 66 5.58 -11.60 -4.99
CA PRO A 66 5.50 -12.94 -4.43
C PRO A 66 5.86 -14.00 -5.47
N GLU A 67 6.35 -15.15 -4.99
CA GLU A 67 6.61 -16.31 -5.82
C GLU A 67 5.30 -16.97 -6.25
N GLU A 68 5.14 -17.21 -7.55
CA GLU A 68 3.90 -17.73 -8.14
C GLU A 68 3.55 -19.15 -7.67
N GLN A 69 4.55 -19.92 -7.23
CA GLN A 69 4.38 -21.31 -6.79
C GLN A 69 4.15 -21.45 -5.28
N ASP A 70 4.36 -20.40 -4.47
CA ASP A 70 4.19 -20.49 -3.02
C ASP A 70 2.73 -20.31 -2.60
N SER A 71 1.94 -21.35 -2.86
CA SER A 71 0.50 -21.40 -2.56
C SER A 71 0.16 -21.30 -1.07
N ARG A 72 1.15 -21.40 -0.16
CA ARG A 72 0.94 -21.23 1.29
C ARG A 72 0.44 -19.83 1.64
N TRP A 73 0.71 -18.85 0.78
CA TRP A 73 0.28 -17.46 0.95
C TRP A 73 -1.06 -17.15 0.27
N PHE A 74 -1.70 -18.12 -0.38
CA PHE A 74 -2.94 -17.88 -1.12
C PHE A 74 -4.13 -17.99 -0.20
N GLU A 75 -4.67 -16.84 0.20
CA GLU A 75 -5.86 -16.79 1.02
C GLU A 75 -7.12 -16.73 0.15
N PRO A 76 -8.13 -17.58 0.39
CA PRO A 76 -9.36 -17.55 -0.38
C PRO A 76 -10.18 -16.30 -0.06
N ILE A 77 -10.81 -15.72 -1.08
CA ILE A 77 -11.78 -14.64 -0.91
C ILE A 77 -13.18 -15.14 -1.23
N LYS A 78 -14.15 -14.83 -0.36
CA LYS A 78 -15.57 -15.23 -0.53
C LYS A 78 -16.26 -14.36 -1.59
N TRP A 79 -15.78 -14.39 -2.84
CA TRP A 79 -16.34 -13.63 -3.96
C TRP A 79 -16.51 -14.47 -5.23
N LYS A 80 -17.46 -14.10 -6.08
CA LYS A 80 -17.88 -14.92 -7.25
C LYS A 80 -16.88 -14.93 -8.42
N ASN A 81 -15.83 -14.10 -8.42
CA ASN A 81 -14.94 -13.91 -9.60
C ASN A 81 -13.43 -13.99 -9.29
N PHE A 82 -13.02 -13.80 -8.03
CA PHE A 82 -11.65 -14.05 -7.59
C PHE A 82 -11.69 -15.19 -6.59
N SER A 83 -10.77 -16.13 -6.74
CA SER A 83 -10.72 -17.29 -5.86
C SER A 83 -9.80 -17.02 -4.67
N HIS A 84 -8.67 -16.34 -4.88
CA HIS A 84 -7.65 -16.14 -3.86
C HIS A 84 -6.92 -14.80 -4.02
N VAL A 85 -6.24 -14.39 -2.95
CA VAL A 85 -5.32 -13.25 -2.88
C VAL A 85 -3.99 -13.76 -2.34
N SER A 86 -2.88 -13.40 -2.98
CA SER A 86 -1.55 -13.67 -2.45
C SER A 86 -1.24 -12.69 -1.33
N THR A 87 -1.01 -13.24 -0.13
CA THR A 87 -0.77 -12.47 1.11
C THR A 87 0.69 -12.45 1.55
N ALA A 88 1.57 -12.96 0.69
CA ALA A 88 3.00 -12.98 0.90
C ALA A 88 3.52 -11.54 1.11
N PRO A 89 4.31 -11.29 2.16
CA PRO A 89 4.93 -9.99 2.37
C PRO A 89 5.94 -9.68 1.26
N ILE A 90 5.86 -8.48 0.69
CA ILE A 90 6.81 -7.99 -0.30
C ILE A 90 7.69 -6.97 0.39
N GLU A 91 8.91 -7.38 0.68
CA GLU A 91 9.96 -6.57 1.27
C GLU A 91 11.26 -6.85 0.54
N PHE A 92 12.17 -5.87 0.50
CA PHE A 92 13.47 -6.08 -0.10
C PHE A 92 14.41 -6.77 0.91
N ALA A 93 14.66 -8.07 0.72
CA ALA A 93 15.70 -8.81 1.43
C ALA A 93 17.03 -8.67 0.70
N ASP A 94 18.10 -8.35 1.44
CA ASP A 94 19.44 -8.20 0.87
C ASP A 94 20.01 -9.59 0.55
N THR A 95 20.10 -9.94 -0.73
CA THR A 95 20.58 -11.26 -1.19
C THR A 95 22.05 -11.24 -1.62
N SER A 96 22.70 -10.07 -1.61
CA SER A 96 24.08 -9.90 -2.08
C SER A 96 25.02 -9.46 -0.96
N ILE A 97 25.79 -10.41 -0.44
CA ILE A 97 26.96 -10.15 0.41
C ILE A 97 28.00 -9.42 -0.44
N GLY A 98 27.99 -8.09 -0.46
CA GLY A 98 29.02 -7.31 -1.16
C GLY A 98 28.56 -5.97 -1.72
N ASP A 99 27.26 -5.70 -1.79
CA ASP A 99 26.80 -4.39 -2.25
C ASP A 99 26.69 -3.41 -1.08
N LEU A 100 27.33 -2.25 -1.25
CA LEU A 100 27.53 -1.22 -0.22
C LEU A 100 26.22 -0.88 0.50
N SER A 101 26.32 -0.73 1.83
CA SER A 101 25.25 -0.36 2.78
C SER A 101 24.20 0.57 2.17
N GLY A 102 22.94 0.17 2.21
CA GLY A 102 21.82 1.02 1.81
C GLY A 102 20.47 0.35 2.08
N VAL A 103 19.42 1.16 2.11
CA VAL A 103 18.05 0.68 2.32
C VAL A 103 17.28 0.74 1.02
N HIS A 104 16.44 -0.25 0.75
CA HIS A 104 15.56 -0.21 -0.41
C HIS A 104 14.17 0.29 0.01
N ILE A 105 13.71 1.35 -0.64
CA ILE A 105 12.37 1.92 -0.42
C ILE A 105 11.50 1.68 -1.66
N VAL A 106 10.19 1.68 -1.46
CA VAL A 106 9.21 1.52 -2.54
C VAL A 106 9.10 2.83 -3.34
N THR A 107 9.12 2.73 -4.67
CA THR A 107 8.98 3.83 -5.63
C THR A 107 7.98 3.52 -6.75
N GLY A 108 7.34 2.35 -6.69
CA GLY A 108 6.31 1.94 -7.62
C GLY A 108 5.54 0.73 -7.12
N ALA A 109 4.36 0.50 -7.70
CA ALA A 109 3.54 -0.66 -7.41
C ALA A 109 2.72 -1.07 -8.63
N GLN A 110 2.34 -2.34 -8.67
CA GLN A 110 1.53 -2.92 -9.73
C GLN A 110 0.67 -4.06 -9.18
N LEU A 111 -0.60 -4.10 -9.58
CA LEU A 111 -1.47 -5.25 -9.34
C LEU A 111 -1.46 -6.20 -10.54
N GLY A 112 -1.56 -7.50 -10.29
CA GLY A 112 -1.68 -8.51 -11.33
C GLY A 112 -2.51 -9.69 -10.88
N VAL A 113 -2.85 -10.55 -11.84
CA VAL A 113 -3.64 -11.76 -11.61
C VAL A 113 -2.89 -12.93 -12.22
N TRP A 114 -2.61 -13.94 -11.40
CA TRP A 114 -2.18 -15.24 -11.89
C TRP A 114 -3.40 -16.10 -12.19
N ASP A 115 -3.38 -16.75 -13.35
CA ASP A 115 -4.42 -17.66 -13.82
C ASP A 115 -3.93 -19.11 -13.73
N PHE A 116 -4.50 -19.87 -12.80
CA PHE A 116 -4.28 -21.31 -12.64
C PHE A 116 -5.50 -22.11 -13.12
N GLY A 117 -6.25 -21.59 -14.09
CA GLY A 117 -7.44 -22.20 -14.68
C GLY A 117 -8.67 -22.13 -13.77
N ALA A 118 -8.74 -23.02 -12.78
CA ALA A 118 -9.83 -23.03 -11.80
C ALA A 118 -9.66 -21.98 -10.69
N LYS A 119 -8.45 -21.42 -10.56
CA LYS A 119 -8.11 -20.44 -9.53
C LYS A 119 -7.46 -19.22 -10.16
N ASN A 120 -8.05 -18.06 -9.92
CA ASN A 120 -7.43 -16.75 -10.15
C ASN A 120 -6.91 -16.19 -8.82
N VAL A 121 -5.65 -15.78 -8.80
CA VAL A 121 -4.95 -15.26 -7.61
C VAL A 121 -4.53 -13.80 -7.87
N LEU A 122 -5.09 -12.87 -7.10
CA LEU A 122 -4.65 -11.47 -7.11
C LEU A 122 -3.29 -11.36 -6.42
N HIS A 123 -2.31 -10.72 -7.05
CA HIS A 123 -0.99 -10.47 -6.46
C HIS A 123 -0.59 -9.00 -6.59
N LEU A 124 0.30 -8.57 -5.70
CA LEU A 124 0.94 -7.25 -5.70
C LEU A 124 2.40 -7.40 -6.15
N LYS A 125 2.93 -6.41 -6.86
CA LYS A 125 4.36 -6.23 -7.11
C LYS A 125 4.74 -4.82 -6.68
N LEU A 126 5.94 -4.66 -6.13
CA LEU A 126 6.50 -3.39 -5.70
C LEU A 126 7.81 -3.13 -6.44
N LEU A 127 8.01 -1.88 -6.84
CA LEU A 127 9.27 -1.42 -7.40
C LEU A 127 10.10 -0.82 -6.26
N PHE A 128 11.33 -1.29 -6.12
CA PHE A 128 12.25 -0.83 -5.09
C PHE A 128 13.41 -0.03 -5.68
N SER A 129 13.85 0.99 -4.95
CA SER A 129 14.99 1.82 -5.29
C SER A 129 15.91 1.97 -4.07
N LYS A 130 17.23 1.92 -4.30
CA LYS A 130 18.25 1.91 -3.24
C LYS A 130 18.52 3.32 -2.72
N VAL A 131 18.45 3.51 -1.41
CA VAL A 131 18.90 4.70 -0.67
C VAL A 131 20.29 4.37 -0.11
N PRO A 132 21.39 4.78 -0.77
CA PRO A 132 22.74 4.48 -0.32
C PRO A 132 23.08 5.18 0.99
N GLY A 133 23.96 4.57 1.80
CA GLY A 133 24.48 5.16 3.04
C GLY A 133 23.49 5.18 4.21
N CYS A 134 22.23 4.86 3.98
CA CYS A 134 21.23 4.76 5.04
C CYS A 134 21.11 3.34 5.59
N THR A 135 20.58 3.22 6.81
CA THR A 135 20.18 1.94 7.43
C THR A 135 18.76 2.01 8.00
N ILE A 136 18.09 0.87 8.19
CA ILE A 136 16.77 0.85 8.83
C ILE A 136 16.96 1.00 10.34
N ARG A 137 16.44 2.09 10.90
CA ARG A 137 16.41 2.31 12.36
C ARG A 137 15.26 1.56 13.02
N ARG A 138 14.08 1.59 12.40
CA ARG A 138 12.86 0.97 12.91
C ARG A 138 11.91 0.69 11.75
N SER A 139 11.23 -0.44 11.79
CA SER A 139 10.11 -0.72 10.89
C SER A 139 8.84 -1.02 11.68
N VAL A 140 7.70 -0.65 11.11
CA VAL A 140 6.37 -0.96 11.62
C VAL A 140 5.47 -1.35 10.46
N TRP A 141 4.69 -2.41 10.65
CA TRP A 141 3.56 -2.70 9.79
C TRP A 141 2.35 -1.91 10.28
N ASP A 142 1.57 -1.39 9.35
CA ASP A 142 0.27 -0.84 9.72
C ASP A 142 -0.66 -1.98 10.19
N HIS A 143 -1.13 -1.83 11.42
CA HIS A 143 -2.11 -2.72 12.01
C HIS A 143 -3.48 -2.04 11.97
N SER A 144 -4.33 -2.48 11.03
CA SER A 144 -5.73 -2.07 10.87
C SER A 144 -5.94 -0.61 10.46
N PRO A 145 -6.96 -0.29 9.66
CA PRO A 145 -7.39 1.09 9.46
C PRO A 145 -7.62 1.72 10.84
N SER A 146 -7.11 2.93 11.01
CA SER A 146 -7.26 3.76 12.18
C SER A 146 -8.70 3.67 12.71
N ASN A 147 -8.86 3.08 13.90
CA ASN A 147 -10.01 3.40 14.73
C ASN A 147 -9.77 4.85 15.19
N PRO A 148 -10.59 5.84 14.81
CA PRO A 148 -10.44 7.22 15.26
C PRO A 148 -10.63 7.39 16.79
N SER A 149 -10.87 6.30 17.53
CA SER A 149 -11.09 6.29 18.97
C SER A 149 -9.82 6.19 19.82
N SER A 150 -8.62 6.12 19.24
CA SER A 150 -7.38 5.94 20.01
C SER A 150 -6.53 7.21 20.26
N GLN A 151 -6.94 8.38 19.75
CA GLN A 151 -6.40 9.67 20.23
C GLN A 151 -7.27 10.20 21.38
N ARG A 152 -7.04 9.70 22.59
CA ARG A 152 -7.43 10.41 23.82
C ARG A 152 -6.16 10.87 24.53
N SER A 153 -5.64 12.02 24.11
CA SER A 153 -4.83 12.87 24.97
C SER A 153 -5.73 13.94 25.58
N SER A 154 -5.79 13.91 26.91
CA SER A 154 -6.40 14.84 27.86
C SER A 154 -6.39 16.32 27.48
N GLY A 155 -7.56 16.96 27.54
CA GLY A 155 -7.76 18.41 27.51
C GLY A 155 -9.24 18.76 27.65
N ALA A 156 -9.59 19.59 28.63
CA ALA A 156 -10.94 19.81 29.12
C ALA A 156 -11.87 20.65 28.21
N SER A 157 -13.17 20.36 28.31
CA SER A 157 -14.35 21.23 28.19
C SER A 157 -14.58 22.09 26.93
N SER A 158 -15.61 21.72 26.14
CA SER A 158 -16.84 22.52 25.98
C SER A 158 -17.81 21.83 25.00
N SER A 159 -19.07 21.77 25.39
CA SER A 159 -20.20 21.22 24.64
C SER A 159 -20.55 22.03 23.40
N VAL A 160 -20.51 21.42 22.21
CA VAL A 160 -21.35 21.84 21.07
C VAL A 160 -21.76 20.59 20.29
N SER A 161 -23.06 20.31 20.31
CA SER A 161 -23.72 19.32 19.46
C SER A 161 -23.61 19.78 18.01
N ILE A 162 -22.87 19.06 17.17
CA ILE A 162 -22.87 19.29 15.72
C ILE A 162 -23.40 18.02 15.04
N GLU A 163 -24.47 18.27 14.30
CA GLU A 163 -25.37 17.35 13.65
C GLU A 163 -24.65 16.42 12.66
N LYS A 164 -25.07 15.15 12.65
CA LYS A 164 -24.74 14.22 11.58
C LYS A 164 -25.35 14.74 10.28
N PRO A 165 -24.61 14.91 9.17
CA PRO A 165 -25.25 15.01 7.88
C PRO A 165 -25.67 13.61 7.46
N SER A 166 -26.96 13.31 7.65
CA SER A 166 -27.67 12.31 6.88
C SER A 166 -27.69 12.76 5.42
N THR A 167 -26.89 12.13 4.57
CA THR A 167 -27.08 12.19 3.12
C THR A 167 -27.43 10.80 2.61
N ASP A 168 -28.73 10.53 2.70
CA ASP A 168 -29.43 9.65 1.77
C ASP A 168 -29.16 10.12 0.33
N LYS A 169 -28.27 9.42 -0.37
CA LYS A 169 -28.33 9.31 -1.83
C LYS A 169 -28.31 7.84 -2.21
N LYS A 170 -29.48 7.36 -2.58
CA LYS A 170 -29.68 6.13 -3.35
C LYS A 170 -28.90 6.24 -4.66
N GLU A 171 -27.78 5.52 -4.75
CA GLU A 171 -27.28 5.01 -6.03
C GLU A 171 -27.31 3.49 -5.98
N ASP A 172 -28.42 2.97 -6.48
CA ASP A 172 -28.55 1.57 -6.86
C ASP A 172 -27.67 1.31 -8.10
N GLY A 173 -26.77 0.32 -8.03
CA GLY A 173 -26.06 -0.16 -9.22
C GLY A 173 -24.61 -0.57 -8.99
N HIS A 174 -24.37 -1.76 -8.44
CA HIS A 174 -23.07 -2.45 -8.35
C HIS A 174 -21.90 -1.78 -7.58
N ALA A 175 -21.69 -0.47 -7.67
CA ALA A 175 -20.61 0.26 -7.02
C ALA A 175 -20.60 0.07 -5.48
N GLY A 176 -21.78 0.19 -4.84
CA GLY A 176 -21.93 -0.04 -3.40
C GLY A 176 -21.73 -1.51 -2.95
N LYS A 177 -21.77 -2.48 -3.87
CA LYS A 177 -21.46 -3.89 -3.57
C LYS A 177 -19.96 -4.16 -3.63
N LEU A 178 -19.23 -3.47 -4.50
CA LEU A 178 -17.78 -3.66 -4.68
C LEU A 178 -16.97 -2.92 -3.61
N ALA A 179 -17.42 -1.75 -3.18
CA ALA A 179 -16.87 -1.03 -2.02
C ALA A 179 -16.95 -1.82 -0.70
N ARG A 180 -17.79 -2.88 -0.63
CA ARG A 180 -17.85 -3.78 0.53
C ARG A 180 -16.77 -4.85 0.52
N ILE A 181 -15.97 -4.97 -0.55
CA ILE A 181 -15.00 -6.06 -0.74
C ILE A 181 -13.58 -5.52 -0.77
N VAL A 182 -13.39 -4.25 -1.06
CA VAL A 182 -12.06 -3.64 -1.06
C VAL A 182 -12.03 -2.62 0.06
N ASP A 183 -11.05 -2.75 0.94
CA ASP A 183 -10.74 -1.69 1.87
C ASP A 183 -9.95 -0.60 1.13
N MET A 184 -10.60 0.54 0.95
CA MET A 184 -10.05 1.72 0.30
C MET A 184 -9.45 2.70 1.32
N SER A 185 -9.34 2.30 2.60
CA SER A 185 -8.69 3.12 3.61
C SER A 185 -7.28 3.47 3.18
N GLU A 186 -6.96 4.75 3.23
CA GLU A 186 -5.61 5.23 3.00
C GLU A 186 -4.71 4.78 4.15
N MET A 187 -3.58 4.16 3.79
CA MET A 187 -2.50 3.88 4.72
C MET A 187 -1.37 4.84 4.36
N SER A 188 -1.19 5.87 5.18
CA SER A 188 -0.14 6.88 5.01
C SER A 188 0.48 7.21 6.37
N LYS A 189 1.79 7.44 6.37
CA LYS A 189 2.52 8.02 7.50
C LYS A 189 3.32 9.21 6.99
N GLY A 190 3.00 10.39 7.50
CA GLY A 190 3.56 11.65 7.02
C GLY A 190 4.37 12.39 8.08
N ALA A 191 4.62 13.67 7.83
CA ALA A 191 5.33 14.57 8.74
C ALA A 191 4.61 14.72 10.10
N GLN A 192 3.29 14.56 10.11
CA GLN A 192 2.44 14.58 11.29
C GLN A 192 2.62 13.35 12.19
N ASP A 193 3.12 12.23 11.66
CA ASP A 193 3.26 10.97 12.39
C ASP A 193 4.66 10.87 12.99
N VAL A 194 4.78 11.09 14.30
CA VAL A 194 6.07 11.06 15.02
C VAL A 194 6.89 9.80 14.64
N PRO A 195 8.17 9.95 14.22
CA PRO A 195 9.01 11.15 14.20
C PRO A 195 9.00 11.96 12.89
N GLY A 196 8.03 11.76 11.99
CA GLY A 196 7.72 12.67 10.89
C GLY A 196 8.42 12.41 9.55
N HIS A 197 9.07 11.25 9.38
CA HIS A 197 9.84 10.94 8.17
C HIS A 197 9.82 9.44 7.85
N TRP A 198 8.61 8.91 7.75
CA TRP A 198 8.37 7.51 7.40
C TRP A 198 8.47 7.29 5.90
N LEU A 199 9.11 6.20 5.50
CA LEU A 199 9.18 5.76 4.11
C LEU A 199 8.60 4.35 3.99
N VAL A 200 7.93 4.09 2.87
CA VAL A 200 7.41 2.76 2.58
C VAL A 200 8.57 1.85 2.16
N THR A 201 8.75 0.74 2.86
CA THR A 201 9.80 -0.26 2.58
C THR A 201 9.23 -1.64 2.27
N GLY A 202 7.91 -1.76 2.19
CA GLY A 202 7.24 -3.00 1.83
C GLY A 202 5.74 -2.87 1.93
N ALA A 203 5.04 -3.84 1.38
CA ALA A 203 3.59 -3.94 1.47
C ALA A 203 3.13 -5.37 1.23
N LYS A 204 1.88 -5.66 1.56
CA LYS A 204 1.23 -6.92 1.25
C LYS A 204 -0.27 -6.77 1.12
N LEU A 205 -0.87 -7.62 0.32
CA LEU A 205 -2.32 -7.79 0.35
C LEU A 205 -2.72 -8.71 1.51
N GLY A 206 -3.97 -8.65 1.90
CA GLY A 206 -4.56 -9.55 2.90
C GLY A 206 -6.05 -9.70 2.70
N VAL A 207 -6.65 -10.62 3.44
CA VAL A 207 -8.10 -10.79 3.51
C VAL A 207 -8.57 -10.54 4.95
N ASP A 208 -9.39 -9.50 5.17
CA ASP A 208 -10.04 -9.26 6.47
C ASP A 208 -11.55 -9.23 6.32
N LYS A 209 -12.26 -10.09 7.07
CA LYS A 209 -13.73 -10.22 7.03
C LYS A 209 -14.30 -10.35 5.59
N GLY A 210 -13.54 -10.98 4.69
CA GLY A 210 -13.90 -11.16 3.28
C GLY A 210 -13.59 -9.97 2.37
N LYS A 211 -12.89 -8.94 2.88
CA LYS A 211 -12.40 -7.80 2.11
C LYS A 211 -10.92 -7.95 1.77
N ILE A 212 -10.54 -7.53 0.57
CA ILE A 212 -9.16 -7.28 0.17
C ILE A 212 -8.69 -6.04 0.93
N VAL A 213 -7.63 -6.21 1.72
CA VAL A 213 -6.97 -5.13 2.45
C VAL A 213 -5.54 -4.98 1.96
N LEU A 214 -5.03 -3.75 1.99
CA LEU A 214 -3.61 -3.46 1.79
C LEU A 214 -2.97 -3.14 3.14
N ARG A 215 -1.84 -3.78 3.43
CA ARG A 215 -1.01 -3.44 4.60
C ARG A 215 0.32 -2.94 4.11
N VAL A 216 0.78 -1.85 4.70
CA VAL A 216 2.01 -1.17 4.31
C VAL A 216 3.01 -1.26 5.46
N LYS A 217 4.28 -1.47 5.10
CA LYS A 217 5.40 -1.44 6.03
C LYS A 217 6.11 -0.10 5.89
N TYR A 218 6.18 0.62 6.99
CA TYR A 218 6.90 1.87 7.10
C TYR A 218 8.19 1.68 7.85
N SER A 219 9.23 2.35 7.40
CA SER A 219 10.51 2.37 8.10
C SER A 219 11.01 3.79 8.31
N LEU A 220 11.70 3.96 9.43
CA LEU A 220 12.54 5.11 9.70
C LEU A 220 13.96 4.76 9.31
N LEU A 221 14.61 5.67 8.60
CA LEU A 221 15.99 5.52 8.21
C LEU A 221 16.91 6.23 9.21
N ASN A 222 18.09 5.68 9.38
CA ASN A 222 19.25 6.40 9.89
C ASN A 222 20.04 6.88 8.66
N TYR A 223 20.27 8.20 8.57
CA TYR A 223 20.93 8.85 7.45
C TYR A 223 22.42 9.02 7.73
#